data_AF-A0AA48H1D2-F1
#
_entry.id   AF-A0AA48H1D2-F1
#
_cell.length_a   1.000
_cell.length_b   1.000
_cell.length_c   1.000
_cell.angle_alpha   90.00
_cell.angle_beta   90.00
_cell.angle_gamma   90.00
#
_symmetry.space_group_name_H-M   'P 1'
#
loop_
_entity.id
_entity.type
_entity.pdbx_description
1 polymer ?
#
loop_
_entity_poly.entity_id
_entity_poly.type
_entity_poly.pdbx_seq_one_letter_code
_entity_poly.pdbx_strand_id
1 'polypeptide(L)'
;MAFDKGLLRRKITEAGISQVRLATLINVTPRTVNRWLRGEKPPKVSHIEKLATALHCRPEDFDHRYADGEDEIHVEGRISAASHNAYTTMNFIYGVDQQTIIELAPVLFALVAARAVNLPQEDDLWWAAIVEEGRSRGLDHLQRFPDFQDQEGFSIDQEAAIGDQCFGKRADDDCVASPRNLFVEAMRRIAEEVGLKGSMAQFEPVAAGEVPNARGFNPHVALFNFIAEGDAQIVRKLVMGDIRLFQSFKKAELNANGSFEVKAEIIRKDLADQAADHLSKLEERRNKELIRLSKWRKSYEESFPELAQEYDDLVKAFCKPEGWYPDYYSDLHREADYANPFAETRFIDEDRLPKTSDDSTRSKYWLSFNAPEARRLNELKSHRSRSKAGFREAEL
;
A
#
# COMPACT_ATOMS: atom_id res chain seq x y z
N MET A 1 16.11 -31.75 12.09
CA MET A 1 16.64 -31.09 10.88
C MET A 1 15.83 -31.56 9.68
N ALA A 2 15.15 -30.63 8.98
CA ALA A 2 14.27 -30.96 7.85
C ALA A 2 15.04 -30.63 6.57
N PHE A 3 16.08 -31.42 6.30
CA PHE A 3 16.94 -31.22 5.14
C PHE A 3 16.23 -31.65 3.84
N ASP A 4 16.11 -30.75 2.86
CA ASP A 4 15.50 -31.05 1.57
C ASP A 4 16.50 -31.74 0.61
N LYS A 5 16.45 -33.08 0.61
CA LYS A 5 17.24 -33.91 -0.31
C LYS A 5 16.81 -33.79 -1.78
N GLY A 6 15.55 -33.42 -2.04
CA GLY A 6 15.02 -33.23 -3.39
C GLY A 6 15.62 -31.97 -4.01
N LEU A 7 15.72 -30.90 -3.22
CA LEU A 7 16.38 -29.67 -3.62
C LEU A 7 17.87 -29.88 -3.88
N LEU A 8 18.58 -30.62 -3.02
CA LEU A 8 20.01 -30.93 -3.24
C LEU A 8 20.25 -31.62 -4.59
N ARG A 9 19.42 -32.60 -4.97
CA ARG A 9 19.51 -33.26 -6.29
C ARG A 9 19.31 -32.27 -7.44
N ARG A 10 18.32 -31.39 -7.32
CA ARG A 10 18.01 -30.39 -8.33
C ARG A 10 19.17 -29.40 -8.49
N LYS A 11 19.68 -28.85 -7.39
CA LYS A 11 20.78 -27.87 -7.39
C LYS A 11 22.10 -28.43 -7.93
N ILE A 12 22.42 -29.70 -7.64
CA ILE A 12 23.57 -30.38 -8.25
C ILE A 12 23.42 -30.46 -9.78
N THR A 13 22.20 -30.72 -10.26
CA THR A 13 21.89 -30.83 -11.69
C THR A 13 21.94 -29.46 -12.38
N GLU A 14 21.36 -28.44 -11.76
CA GLU A 14 21.39 -27.04 -12.23
C GLU A 14 22.83 -26.50 -12.31
N ALA A 15 23.68 -26.83 -11.32
CA ALA A 15 25.09 -26.44 -11.31
C ALA A 15 25.94 -27.26 -12.30
N GLY A 16 25.40 -28.30 -12.93
CA GLY A 16 26.12 -29.13 -13.90
C GLY A 16 27.32 -29.90 -13.31
N ILE A 17 27.37 -30.10 -11.99
CA ILE A 17 28.50 -30.77 -11.30
C ILE A 17 28.16 -32.20 -10.90
N SER A 18 29.15 -33.08 -10.91
CA SER A 18 28.98 -34.47 -10.44
C SER A 18 29.00 -34.54 -8.90
N GLN A 19 28.41 -35.60 -8.33
CA GLN A 19 28.47 -35.85 -6.88
C GLN A 19 29.92 -35.96 -6.37
N VAL A 20 30.80 -36.55 -7.18
CA VAL A 20 32.24 -36.67 -6.86
C VAL A 20 32.88 -35.29 -6.83
N ARG A 21 32.57 -34.42 -7.81
CA ARG A 21 33.07 -33.05 -7.86
C ARG A 21 32.57 -32.21 -6.70
N LEU A 22 31.29 -32.31 -6.36
CA LEU A 22 30.72 -31.64 -5.18
C LEU A 22 31.44 -32.10 -3.90
N ALA A 23 31.60 -33.42 -3.71
CA ALA A 23 32.28 -33.97 -2.54
C ALA A 23 33.71 -33.41 -2.39
N THR A 24 34.44 -33.24 -3.51
CA THR A 24 35.75 -32.57 -3.52
C THR A 24 35.66 -31.09 -3.14
N LEU A 25 34.68 -30.35 -3.67
CA LEU A 25 34.51 -28.91 -3.39
C LEU A 25 34.24 -28.62 -1.91
N ILE A 26 33.46 -29.47 -1.25
CA ILE A 26 33.09 -29.29 0.16
C ILE A 26 33.91 -30.14 1.14
N ASN A 27 34.98 -30.77 0.65
CA ASN A 27 35.93 -31.59 1.40
C ASN A 27 35.27 -32.71 2.23
N VAL A 28 34.43 -33.53 1.57
CA VAL A 28 33.84 -34.75 2.16
C VAL A 28 33.99 -35.93 1.19
N THR A 29 33.69 -37.14 1.67
CA THR A 29 33.71 -38.32 0.78
C THR A 29 32.46 -38.37 -0.12
N PRO A 30 32.56 -38.91 -1.35
CA PRO A 30 31.38 -39.13 -2.20
C PRO A 30 30.30 -40.00 -1.54
N ARG A 31 30.71 -40.92 -0.66
CA ARG A 31 29.81 -41.74 0.16
C ARG A 31 28.97 -40.88 1.10
N THR A 32 29.53 -39.82 1.68
CA THR A 32 28.81 -38.90 2.56
C THR A 32 27.73 -38.13 1.79
N VAL A 33 28.06 -37.61 0.61
CA VAL A 33 27.08 -36.91 -0.27
C VAL A 33 25.96 -37.85 -0.69
N ASN A 34 26.27 -39.10 -1.07
CA ASN A 34 25.27 -40.10 -1.44
C ASN A 34 24.30 -40.42 -0.28
N ARG A 35 24.80 -40.46 0.96
CA ARG A 35 23.93 -40.64 2.16
C ARG A 35 22.95 -39.50 2.34
N TRP A 36 23.37 -38.25 2.09
CA TRP A 36 22.49 -37.07 2.14
C TRP A 36 21.42 -37.13 1.05
N LEU A 37 21.81 -37.49 -0.18
CA LEU A 37 20.90 -37.61 -1.32
C LEU A 37 19.87 -38.73 -1.15
N ARG A 38 20.20 -39.79 -0.41
CA ARG A 38 19.26 -40.87 -0.05
C ARG A 38 18.35 -40.48 1.12
N GLY A 39 18.78 -39.52 1.94
CA GLY A 39 18.10 -39.12 3.16
C GLY A 39 18.34 -40.08 4.33
N GLU A 40 19.42 -40.87 4.29
CA GLU A 40 19.78 -41.80 5.37
C GLU A 40 20.23 -41.05 6.62
N LYS A 41 21.05 -40.00 6.42
CA LYS A 41 21.53 -39.11 7.48
C LYS A 41 21.60 -37.71 6.89
N PRO A 42 20.97 -36.69 7.47
CA PRO A 42 21.09 -35.34 6.94
C PRO A 42 22.48 -34.74 7.25
N PRO A 43 22.95 -33.73 6.50
CA PRO A 43 24.21 -33.04 6.79
C PRO A 43 24.20 -32.39 8.18
N LYS A 44 25.34 -31.90 8.66
CA LYS A 44 25.38 -31.00 9.83
C LYS A 44 25.26 -29.56 9.33
N VAL A 45 24.91 -28.62 10.21
CA VAL A 45 24.87 -27.17 9.94
C VAL A 45 26.11 -26.68 9.18
N SER A 46 27.32 -27.01 9.69
CA SER A 46 28.60 -26.67 9.05
C SER A 46 28.85 -27.29 7.66
N HIS A 47 28.06 -28.28 7.26
CA HIS A 47 28.08 -28.83 5.89
C HIS A 47 26.96 -28.24 5.02
N ILE A 48 25.86 -27.75 5.60
CA ILE A 48 24.81 -27.03 4.88
C ILE A 48 25.39 -25.72 4.31
N GLU A 49 26.15 -24.97 5.11
CA GLU A 49 26.85 -23.76 4.65
C GLU A 49 27.75 -24.05 3.45
N LYS A 50 28.59 -25.10 3.56
CA LYS A 50 29.50 -25.49 2.48
C LYS A 50 28.75 -25.92 1.22
N LEU A 51 27.64 -26.64 1.37
CA LEU A 51 26.76 -27.00 0.25
C LEU A 51 26.14 -25.77 -0.40
N ALA A 52 25.65 -24.84 0.41
CA ALA A 52 25.06 -23.58 -0.02
C ALA A 52 26.07 -22.75 -0.81
N THR A 53 27.29 -22.57 -0.30
CA THR A 53 28.39 -21.90 -1.00
C THR A 53 28.77 -22.60 -2.31
N ALA A 54 28.96 -23.92 -2.29
CA ALA A 54 29.41 -24.68 -3.47
C ALA A 54 28.35 -24.77 -4.58
N LEU A 55 27.07 -24.64 -4.23
CA LEU A 55 25.94 -24.71 -5.15
C LEU A 55 25.29 -23.34 -5.41
N HIS A 56 25.91 -22.26 -4.92
CA HIS A 56 25.44 -20.88 -5.05
C HIS A 56 23.96 -20.70 -4.64
N CYS A 57 23.59 -21.23 -3.49
CA CYS A 57 22.27 -21.11 -2.88
C CYS A 57 22.37 -20.72 -1.40
N ARG A 58 21.24 -20.51 -0.73
CA ARG A 58 21.21 -20.13 0.70
C ARG A 58 21.10 -21.39 1.58
N PRO A 59 21.70 -21.41 2.78
CA PRO A 59 21.52 -22.50 3.75
C PRO A 59 20.05 -22.79 4.09
N GLU A 60 19.24 -21.74 4.18
CA GLU A 60 17.79 -21.74 4.40
C GLU A 60 17.04 -22.54 3.34
N ASP A 61 17.53 -22.55 2.09
CA ASP A 61 16.93 -23.33 1.01
C ASP A 61 17.00 -24.84 1.31
N PHE A 62 18.06 -25.27 2.02
CA PHE A 62 18.26 -26.67 2.39
C PHE A 62 17.55 -27.07 3.68
N ASP A 63 17.42 -26.17 4.65
CA ASP A 63 16.60 -26.36 5.84
C ASP A 63 15.95 -25.03 6.24
N HIS A 64 14.62 -24.96 6.15
CA HIS A 64 13.84 -23.77 6.52
C HIS A 64 13.93 -23.40 8.01
N ARG A 65 14.51 -24.27 8.85
CA ARG A 65 14.80 -24.01 10.27
C ARG A 65 16.24 -23.64 10.53
N TYR A 66 17.00 -23.37 9.48
CA TYR A 66 18.36 -22.88 9.59
C TYR A 66 18.31 -21.43 10.12
N ALA A 67 18.65 -21.25 11.39
CA ALA A 67 18.88 -19.94 12.00
C ALA A 67 20.39 -19.69 12.01
N ASP A 68 20.83 -18.61 11.39
CA ASP A 68 22.20 -18.10 11.52
C ASP A 68 22.41 -17.61 12.96
N GLY A 69 23.60 -17.86 13.54
CA GLY A 69 24.08 -17.27 14.80
C GLY A 69 23.37 -17.68 16.10
N GLU A 70 24.11 -17.82 17.21
CA GLU A 70 23.51 -18.04 18.54
C GLU A 70 22.74 -16.80 19.06
N ASP A 71 22.87 -15.64 18.40
CA ASP A 71 22.31 -14.34 18.83
C ASP A 71 21.43 -13.62 17.77
N GLU A 72 21.17 -14.22 16.61
CA GLU A 72 20.37 -13.58 15.55
C GLU A 72 18.93 -14.14 15.50
N ILE A 73 17.94 -13.24 15.47
CA ILE A 73 16.52 -13.61 15.35
C ILE A 73 16.06 -13.26 13.93
N HIS A 74 15.63 -14.29 13.19
CA HIS A 74 15.05 -14.09 11.87
C HIS A 74 13.67 -13.45 11.97
N VAL A 75 13.49 -12.31 11.29
CA VAL A 75 12.21 -11.57 11.24
C VAL A 75 11.67 -11.61 9.81
N GLU A 76 10.58 -12.33 9.59
CA GLU A 76 9.85 -12.32 8.32
C GLU A 76 8.59 -11.47 8.42
N GLY A 77 8.39 -10.59 7.43
CA GLY A 77 7.20 -9.76 7.32
C GLY A 77 6.93 -9.35 5.88
N ARG A 78 5.65 -9.33 5.49
CA ARG A 78 5.24 -8.71 4.23
C ARG A 78 5.08 -7.22 4.45
N ILE A 79 5.85 -6.42 3.71
CA ILE A 79 5.78 -4.96 3.74
C ILE A 79 5.08 -4.42 2.51
N SER A 80 4.56 -3.19 2.60
CA SER A 80 3.98 -2.49 1.45
C SER A 80 5.06 -2.09 0.45
N ALA A 81 4.67 -1.95 -0.83
CA ALA A 81 5.57 -1.43 -1.86
C ALA A 81 6.06 0.00 -1.55
N ALA A 82 5.23 0.83 -0.91
CA ALA A 82 5.62 2.16 -0.41
C ALA A 82 6.77 2.07 0.60
N SER A 83 6.68 1.16 1.58
CA SER A 83 7.74 0.95 2.57
C SER A 83 9.03 0.46 1.90
N HIS A 84 8.91 -0.45 0.94
CA HIS A 84 10.05 -0.95 0.19
C HIS A 84 10.72 0.13 -0.68
N ASN A 85 9.93 1.03 -1.29
CA ASN A 85 10.43 2.21 -1.98
C ASN A 85 11.17 3.15 -1.02
N ALA A 86 10.65 3.33 0.20
CA ALA A 86 11.33 4.11 1.23
C ALA A 86 12.66 3.48 1.65
N TYR A 87 12.72 2.17 1.90
CA TYR A 87 13.98 1.45 2.16
C TYR A 87 14.99 1.59 1.03
N THR A 88 14.55 1.41 -0.22
CA THR A 88 15.41 1.58 -1.40
C THR A 88 15.97 2.99 -1.46
N THR A 89 15.14 3.99 -1.17
CA THR A 89 15.56 5.41 -1.19
C THR A 89 16.53 5.71 -0.07
N MET A 90 16.27 5.22 1.14
CA MET A 90 17.17 5.44 2.28
C MET A 90 18.52 4.75 2.09
N ASN A 91 18.54 3.56 1.50
CA ASN A 91 19.77 2.89 1.10
C ASN A 91 20.55 3.74 0.09
N PHE A 92 19.87 4.23 -0.94
CA PHE A 92 20.51 5.02 -1.99
C PHE A 92 21.06 6.37 -1.49
N ILE A 93 20.34 7.06 -0.60
CA ILE A 93 20.70 8.40 -0.13
C ILE A 93 21.65 8.35 1.07
N TYR A 94 21.41 7.44 2.02
CA TYR A 94 22.11 7.40 3.30
C TYR A 94 23.04 6.18 3.46
N GLY A 95 23.03 5.23 2.51
CA GLY A 95 23.85 4.02 2.59
C GLY A 95 23.36 3.00 3.62
N VAL A 96 22.14 3.16 4.13
CA VAL A 96 21.59 2.31 5.21
C VAL A 96 20.78 1.17 4.60
N ASP A 97 21.09 -0.07 4.97
CA ASP A 97 20.35 -1.24 4.52
C ASP A 97 19.07 -1.49 5.33
N GLN A 98 18.24 -2.43 4.83
CA GLN A 98 16.96 -2.75 5.47
C GLN A 98 17.15 -3.33 6.88
N GLN A 99 18.20 -4.13 7.11
CA GLN A 99 18.47 -4.71 8.41
C GLN A 99 18.74 -3.62 9.45
N THR A 100 19.65 -2.69 9.15
CA THR A 100 19.97 -1.56 10.04
C THR A 100 18.73 -0.72 10.34
N ILE A 101 17.86 -0.50 9.35
CA ILE A 101 16.60 0.23 9.56
C ILE A 101 15.67 -0.53 10.51
N ILE A 102 15.57 -1.86 10.37
CA ILE A 102 14.75 -2.70 11.26
C ILE A 102 15.33 -2.70 12.69
N GLU A 103 16.64 -2.77 12.84
CA GLU A 103 17.31 -2.72 14.16
C GLU A 103 17.14 -1.36 14.85
N LEU A 104 17.12 -0.26 14.09
CA LEU A 104 16.87 1.09 14.61
C LEU A 104 15.37 1.39 14.84
N ALA A 105 14.47 0.64 14.22
CA ALA A 105 13.04 0.92 14.26
C ALA A 105 12.46 0.98 15.70
N PRO A 106 12.81 0.09 16.65
CA PRO A 106 12.32 0.19 18.03
C PRO A 106 12.74 1.49 18.73
N VAL A 107 13.97 1.95 18.50
CA VAL A 107 14.50 3.19 19.09
C VAL A 107 13.76 4.39 18.51
N LEU A 108 13.67 4.47 17.18
CA LEU A 108 12.97 5.57 16.49
C LEU A 108 11.49 5.60 16.87
N PHE A 109 10.84 4.43 16.91
CA PHE A 109 9.45 4.31 17.31
C PHE A 109 9.23 4.80 18.74
N ALA A 110 10.06 4.36 19.70
CA ALA A 110 9.94 4.77 21.10
C ALA A 110 10.09 6.29 21.27
N LEU A 111 11.02 6.92 20.55
CA LEU A 111 11.20 8.38 20.59
C LEU A 111 9.97 9.13 20.06
N VAL A 112 9.42 8.69 18.93
CA VAL A 112 8.22 9.32 18.35
C VAL A 112 6.99 9.06 19.22
N ALA A 113 6.84 7.86 19.77
CA ALA A 113 5.75 7.51 20.67
C ALA A 113 5.79 8.33 21.97
N ALA A 114 6.98 8.47 22.57
CA ALA A 114 7.17 9.30 23.76
C ALA A 114 6.85 10.78 23.48
N ARG A 115 7.20 11.28 22.28
CA ARG A 115 6.80 12.63 21.87
C ARG A 115 5.28 12.74 21.68
N ALA A 116 4.67 11.76 21.02
CA ALA A 116 3.24 11.75 20.72
C ALA A 116 2.37 11.88 21.98
N VAL A 117 2.68 11.13 23.04
CA VAL A 117 1.91 11.19 24.30
C VAL A 117 2.08 12.50 25.05
N ASN A 118 3.17 13.25 24.80
CA ASN A 118 3.37 14.57 25.41
C ASN A 118 2.70 15.71 24.64
N LEU A 119 2.24 15.49 23.40
CA LEU A 119 1.72 16.55 22.54
C LEU A 119 0.58 17.36 23.16
N PRO A 120 -0.46 16.77 23.80
CA PRO A 120 -1.53 17.58 24.38
C PRO A 120 -1.02 18.53 25.47
N GLN A 121 -0.08 18.06 26.29
CA GLN A 121 0.54 18.90 27.32
C GLN A 121 1.45 19.98 26.72
N GLU A 122 2.21 19.66 25.67
CA GLU A 122 3.02 20.64 24.93
C GLU A 122 2.14 21.73 24.30
N ASP A 123 1.00 21.35 23.72
CA ASP A 123 0.01 22.27 23.12
C ASP A 123 -0.54 23.24 24.18
N ASP A 124 -0.93 22.72 25.35
CA ASP A 124 -1.43 23.51 26.47
C ASP A 124 -0.38 24.51 26.98
N LEU A 125 0.87 24.06 27.16
CA LEU A 125 1.97 24.91 27.62
C LEU A 125 2.34 25.98 26.60
N TRP A 126 2.37 25.63 25.31
CA TRP A 126 2.66 26.55 24.22
C TRP A 126 1.60 27.66 24.14
N TRP A 127 0.32 27.30 24.24
CA TRP A 127 -0.77 28.26 24.24
C TRP A 127 -0.71 29.20 25.44
N ALA A 128 -0.48 28.65 26.65
CA ALA A 128 -0.33 29.45 27.86
C ALA A 128 0.82 30.48 27.74
N ALA A 129 1.94 30.09 27.12
CA ALA A 129 3.07 31.00 26.88
C ALA A 129 2.70 32.14 25.90
N ILE A 130 1.97 31.84 24.83
CA ILE A 130 1.49 32.85 23.87
C ILE A 130 0.54 33.84 24.52
N VAL A 131 -0.40 33.37 25.33
CA VAL A 131 -1.34 34.23 26.05
C VAL A 131 -0.59 35.18 26.98
N GLU A 132 0.41 34.69 27.70
CA GLU A 132 1.21 35.52 28.61
C GLU A 132 2.06 36.54 27.85
N GLU A 133 2.69 36.14 26.74
CA GLU A 133 3.45 37.06 25.89
C GLU A 133 2.54 38.14 25.27
N GLY A 134 1.35 37.78 24.80
CA GLY A 134 0.38 38.73 24.28
C GLY A 134 -0.05 39.76 25.32
N ARG A 135 -0.34 39.32 26.55
CA ARG A 135 -0.65 40.23 27.67
C ARG A 135 0.51 41.18 27.95
N SER A 136 1.75 40.68 27.96
CA SER A 136 2.94 41.53 28.16
C SER A 136 3.09 42.62 27.08
N ARG A 137 2.52 42.39 25.89
CA ARG A 137 2.52 43.32 24.75
C ARG A 137 1.22 44.14 24.64
N GLY A 138 0.32 44.05 25.63
CA GLY A 138 -0.95 44.79 25.65
C GLY A 138 -2.04 44.22 24.74
N LEU A 139 -1.92 42.96 24.32
CA LEU A 139 -2.94 42.24 23.55
C LEU A 139 -3.86 41.46 24.52
N ASP A 140 -4.80 42.18 25.15
CA ASP A 140 -5.69 41.62 26.18
C ASP A 140 -6.76 40.63 25.65
N HIS A 141 -6.83 40.42 24.33
CA HIS A 141 -7.91 39.66 23.68
C HIS A 141 -7.44 38.50 22.79
N LEU A 142 -6.32 37.84 23.14
CA LEU A 142 -5.91 36.62 22.45
C LEU A 142 -6.89 35.44 22.65
N GLN A 143 -7.73 35.47 23.70
CA GLN A 143 -8.80 34.49 23.95
C GLN A 143 -9.92 34.45 22.89
N ARG A 144 -9.86 35.33 21.87
CA ARG A 144 -10.83 35.34 20.77
C ARG A 144 -10.43 34.44 19.61
N PHE A 145 -9.22 33.88 19.65
CA PHE A 145 -8.72 32.92 18.67
C PHE A 145 -8.94 31.51 19.20
N PRO A 146 -9.31 30.54 18.32
CA PRO A 146 -9.48 29.15 18.73
C PRO A 146 -8.18 28.64 19.34
N ASP A 147 -8.24 28.09 20.55
CA ASP A 147 -7.10 27.37 21.12
C ASP A 147 -7.15 25.87 20.77
N PHE A 148 -6.13 25.12 21.20
CA PHE A 148 -6.12 23.67 20.98
C PHE A 148 -7.17 22.93 21.83
N GLN A 149 -7.59 23.50 22.97
CA GLN A 149 -8.63 22.95 23.86
C GLN A 149 -10.04 23.13 23.27
N ASP A 150 -10.23 24.14 22.44
CA ASP A 150 -11.45 24.43 21.68
C ASP A 150 -11.62 23.47 20.49
N GLN A 151 -10.62 22.64 20.16
CA GLN A 151 -10.74 21.63 19.12
C GLN A 151 -11.62 20.47 19.60
N GLU A 152 -12.63 20.15 18.79
CA GLU A 152 -13.50 18.98 18.98
C GLU A 152 -12.67 17.69 19.00
N GLY A 153 -12.35 17.18 20.19
CA GLY A 153 -11.54 15.97 20.38
C GLY A 153 -10.31 16.13 21.28
N PHE A 154 -9.95 17.34 21.70
CA PHE A 154 -8.75 17.56 22.52
C PHE A 154 -8.79 16.85 23.89
N SER A 155 -9.96 16.80 24.54
CA SER A 155 -10.12 16.03 25.78
C SER A 155 -9.86 14.54 25.59
N ILE A 156 -10.23 13.99 24.43
CA ILE A 156 -9.98 12.59 24.06
C ILE A 156 -8.48 12.37 23.80
N ASP A 157 -7.79 13.35 23.19
CA ASP A 157 -6.34 13.33 23.03
C ASP A 157 -5.62 13.31 24.40
N GLN A 158 -6.08 14.12 25.35
CA GLN A 158 -5.56 14.13 26.73
C GLN A 158 -5.79 12.79 27.43
N GLU A 159 -6.97 12.19 27.30
CA GLU A 159 -7.25 10.86 27.82
C GLU A 159 -6.30 9.80 27.21
N ALA A 160 -6.08 9.87 25.89
CA ALA A 160 -5.18 8.96 25.18
C ALA A 160 -3.73 9.11 25.67
N ALA A 161 -3.26 10.35 25.86
CA ALA A 161 -1.95 10.65 26.41
C ALA A 161 -1.76 10.09 27.83
N ILE A 162 -2.73 10.28 28.72
CA ILE A 162 -2.70 9.74 30.10
C ILE A 162 -2.63 8.20 30.09
N GLY A 163 -3.26 7.56 29.09
CA GLY A 163 -3.24 6.12 28.91
C GLY A 163 -2.06 5.56 28.12
N ASP A 164 -1.02 6.36 27.82
CA ASP A 164 0.12 6.00 26.96
C ASP A 164 -0.29 5.50 25.56
N GLN A 165 -1.45 5.92 25.07
CA GLN A 165 -2.00 5.52 23.77
C GLN A 165 -1.45 6.43 22.67
N CYS A 166 -0.21 6.16 22.22
CA CYS A 166 0.48 7.02 21.27
C CYS A 166 -0.23 7.20 19.91
N PHE A 167 -1.11 6.29 19.50
CA PHE A 167 -1.90 6.44 18.27
C PHE A 167 -3.21 7.24 18.47
N GLY A 168 -3.47 7.72 19.68
CA GLY A 168 -4.73 8.37 20.05
C GLY A 168 -5.85 7.37 20.36
N LYS A 169 -7.02 7.91 20.70
CA LYS A 169 -8.26 7.17 21.01
C LYS A 169 -9.38 7.68 20.10
N ARG A 170 -10.20 6.76 19.59
CA ARG A 170 -11.37 7.14 18.77
C ARG A 170 -12.43 7.80 19.62
N ALA A 171 -13.19 8.69 18.99
CA ALA A 171 -14.45 9.15 19.56
C ALA A 171 -15.48 8.03 19.50
N ASP A 172 -16.43 8.03 20.45
CA ASP A 172 -17.59 7.14 20.39
C ASP A 172 -18.54 7.55 19.25
N ASP A 173 -18.55 8.84 18.88
CA ASP A 173 -19.27 9.41 17.75
C ASP A 173 -18.37 10.42 17.01
N ASP A 174 -17.92 10.02 15.81
CA ASP A 174 -17.05 10.83 14.94
C ASP A 174 -17.74 12.13 14.43
N CYS A 175 -19.06 12.27 14.60
CA CYS A 175 -19.78 13.51 14.30
C CYS A 175 -19.73 14.53 15.43
N VAL A 176 -19.25 14.14 16.62
CA VAL A 176 -19.23 14.97 17.83
C VAL A 176 -17.81 15.38 18.23
N ALA A 177 -16.83 14.52 17.95
CA ALA A 177 -15.43 14.79 18.22
C ALA A 177 -14.54 14.15 17.16
N SER A 178 -13.48 14.85 16.77
CA SER A 178 -12.52 14.41 15.77
C SER A 178 -11.11 14.34 16.38
N PRO A 179 -10.84 13.38 17.29
CA PRO A 179 -9.55 13.26 17.96
C PRO A 179 -8.42 12.98 16.96
N ARG A 180 -7.19 13.35 17.36
CA ARG A 180 -6.01 13.24 16.50
C ARG A 180 -5.33 11.88 16.68
N ASN A 181 -4.70 11.40 15.61
CA ASN A 181 -3.68 10.38 15.75
C ASN A 181 -2.37 11.03 16.23
N LEU A 182 -2.10 10.93 17.53
CA LEU A 182 -0.98 11.63 18.18
C LEU A 182 0.38 11.25 17.58
N PHE A 183 0.56 9.99 17.16
CA PHE A 183 1.80 9.53 16.53
C PHE A 183 2.03 10.20 15.17
N VAL A 184 0.97 10.32 14.36
CA VAL A 184 1.04 11.01 13.07
C VAL A 184 1.29 12.51 13.25
N GLU A 185 0.66 13.14 14.24
CA GLU A 185 0.91 14.53 14.58
C GLU A 185 2.36 14.76 15.03
N ALA A 186 2.91 13.87 15.86
CA ALA A 186 4.30 13.93 16.28
C ALA A 186 5.26 13.81 15.08
N MET A 187 5.01 12.85 14.17
CA MET A 187 5.79 12.72 12.93
C MET A 187 5.72 13.99 12.08
N ARG A 188 4.54 14.60 11.94
CA ARG A 188 4.34 15.84 11.17
C ARG A 188 5.17 16.99 11.73
N ARG A 189 5.10 17.23 13.05
CA ARG A 189 5.88 18.26 13.73
C ARG A 189 7.37 18.04 13.60
N ILE A 190 7.84 16.80 13.77
CA ILE A 190 9.26 16.46 13.57
C ILE A 190 9.68 16.77 12.12
N ALA A 191 8.85 16.42 11.14
CA ALA A 191 9.17 16.69 9.74
C ALA A 191 9.27 18.20 9.43
N GLU A 192 8.40 19.01 10.03
CA GLU A 192 8.40 20.47 9.93
C GLU A 192 9.63 21.09 10.64
N GLU A 193 9.91 20.68 11.89
CA GLU A 193 11.01 21.20 12.71
C GLU A 193 12.39 20.92 12.10
N VAL A 194 12.58 19.71 11.60
CA VAL A 194 13.88 19.28 11.07
C VAL A 194 14.09 19.83 9.65
N GLY A 195 13.06 20.45 9.04
CA GLY A 195 13.13 20.94 7.67
C GLY A 195 13.56 19.83 6.71
N LEU A 196 13.09 18.60 6.97
CA LEU A 196 13.57 17.41 6.28
C LEU A 196 13.44 17.58 4.76
N LYS A 197 14.38 17.00 4.04
CA LYS A 197 14.20 16.77 2.60
C LYS A 197 13.05 15.78 2.31
N GLY A 198 12.51 15.12 3.33
CA GLY A 198 11.30 14.30 3.24
C GLY A 198 10.02 15.12 3.39
N SER A 199 8.87 14.55 3.03
CA SER A 199 7.58 15.24 3.09
C SER A 199 6.46 14.28 3.48
N MET A 200 5.56 14.78 4.34
CA MET A 200 4.29 14.14 4.69
C MET A 200 3.09 14.74 3.94
N ALA A 201 3.31 15.58 2.92
CA ALA A 201 2.22 16.29 2.23
C ALA A 201 1.21 15.35 1.52
N GLN A 202 1.65 14.15 1.14
CA GLN A 202 0.80 13.13 0.52
C GLN A 202 0.52 11.97 1.47
N PHE A 203 0.92 12.08 2.73
CA PHE A 203 0.72 11.04 3.73
C PHE A 203 -0.76 10.77 3.92
N GLU A 204 -1.15 9.50 3.85
CA GLU A 204 -2.54 9.12 3.96
C GLU A 204 -3.05 9.49 5.37
N PRO A 205 -4.19 10.21 5.49
CA PRO A 205 -4.73 10.53 6.80
C PRO A 205 -5.14 9.23 7.50
N VAL A 206 -4.71 9.08 8.76
CA VAL A 206 -4.97 7.90 9.59
C VAL A 206 -5.76 8.36 10.80
N ALA A 207 -6.89 7.69 11.06
CA ALA A 207 -7.76 8.06 12.18
C ALA A 207 -7.07 7.80 13.53
N ALA A 208 -7.61 8.40 14.60
CA ALA A 208 -7.16 8.09 15.95
C ALA A 208 -7.31 6.58 16.25
N GLY A 209 -6.37 6.03 16.99
CA GLY A 209 -6.31 4.60 17.34
C GLY A 209 -5.92 3.67 16.18
N GLU A 210 -5.73 4.17 14.96
CA GLU A 210 -5.23 3.38 13.84
C GLU A 210 -3.70 3.46 13.72
N VAL A 211 -3.10 2.38 13.22
CA VAL A 211 -1.65 2.30 13.02
C VAL A 211 -1.29 2.82 11.63
N PRO A 212 -0.46 3.87 11.52
CA PRO A 212 -0.06 4.38 10.22
C PRO A 212 0.89 3.43 9.49
N ASN A 213 0.99 3.60 8.17
CA ASN A 213 1.96 2.91 7.34
C ASN A 213 2.71 3.92 6.44
N ALA A 214 3.68 3.46 5.64
CA ALA A 214 4.51 4.35 4.83
C ALA A 214 3.83 4.96 3.59
N ARG A 215 2.56 4.66 3.31
CA ARG A 215 1.87 5.18 2.11
C ARG A 215 1.77 6.69 2.16
N GLY A 216 2.24 7.32 1.08
CA GLY A 216 2.22 8.77 0.95
C GLY A 216 3.38 9.50 1.63
N PHE A 217 4.24 8.78 2.37
CA PHE A 217 5.47 9.37 2.91
C PHE A 217 6.53 9.50 1.84
N ASN A 218 7.03 10.71 1.61
CA ASN A 218 8.15 10.96 0.73
C ASN A 218 9.45 11.01 1.56
N PRO A 219 10.32 9.99 1.48
CA PRO A 219 11.58 9.99 2.23
C PRO A 219 12.59 11.03 1.71
N HIS A 220 12.47 11.48 0.45
CA HIS A 220 13.40 12.42 -0.16
C HIS A 220 12.81 13.14 -1.41
N VAL A 221 12.17 14.29 -1.18
CA VAL A 221 11.44 15.10 -2.18
C VAL A 221 12.28 15.41 -3.40
N ALA A 222 13.53 15.87 -3.22
CA ALA A 222 14.38 16.24 -4.34
C ALA A 222 14.72 15.05 -5.25
N LEU A 223 14.83 13.84 -4.69
CA LEU A 223 15.12 12.64 -5.49
C LEU A 223 13.88 12.25 -6.29
N PHE A 224 12.72 12.22 -5.65
CA PHE A 224 11.48 11.82 -6.31
C PHE A 224 11.08 12.84 -7.39
N ASN A 225 11.24 14.14 -7.13
CA ASN A 225 11.03 15.17 -8.15
C ASN A 225 12.02 15.05 -9.31
N PHE A 226 13.27 14.68 -9.04
CA PHE A 226 14.26 14.46 -10.09
C PHE A 226 13.91 13.25 -10.96
N ILE A 227 13.54 12.13 -10.33
CA ILE A 227 13.08 10.91 -11.04
C ILE A 227 11.78 11.19 -11.80
N ALA A 228 10.91 12.04 -11.29
CA ALA A 228 9.64 12.37 -11.92
C ALA A 228 9.72 13.52 -12.93
N GLU A 229 10.88 14.16 -13.13
CA GLU A 229 11.01 15.40 -13.92
C GLU A 229 10.02 16.51 -13.48
N GLY A 230 9.69 16.55 -12.19
CA GLY A 230 8.68 17.46 -11.65
C GLY A 230 7.22 17.04 -11.86
N ASP A 231 6.94 15.87 -12.47
CA ASP A 231 5.59 15.32 -12.58
C ASP A 231 5.07 14.83 -11.22
N ALA A 232 4.15 15.60 -10.65
CA ALA A 232 3.53 15.30 -9.37
C ALA A 232 2.78 13.95 -9.34
N GLN A 233 2.27 13.45 -10.48
CA GLN A 233 1.58 12.17 -10.54
C GLN A 233 2.54 10.99 -10.41
N ILE A 234 3.72 11.08 -11.04
CA ILE A 234 4.75 10.05 -10.89
C ILE A 234 5.25 10.04 -9.44
N VAL A 235 5.53 11.21 -8.86
CA VAL A 235 5.90 11.32 -7.43
C VAL A 235 4.87 10.64 -6.55
N ARG A 236 3.58 10.92 -6.78
CA ARG A 236 2.48 10.30 -6.03
C ARG A 236 2.48 8.78 -6.15
N LYS A 237 2.57 8.24 -7.35
CA LYS A 237 2.62 6.79 -7.57
C LYS A 237 3.81 6.13 -6.87
N LEU A 238 4.95 6.83 -6.76
CA LEU A 238 6.12 6.36 -6.03
C LEU A 238 5.89 6.29 -4.52
N VAL A 239 5.35 7.35 -3.90
CA VAL A 239 5.07 7.36 -2.44
C VAL A 239 3.89 6.48 -2.04
N MET A 240 2.91 6.29 -2.92
CA MET A 240 1.80 5.36 -2.67
C MET A 240 2.21 3.90 -2.88
N GLY A 241 3.36 3.66 -3.52
CA GLY A 241 3.88 2.32 -3.81
C GLY A 241 3.22 1.65 -5.02
N ASP A 242 2.54 2.40 -5.87
CA ASP A 242 1.90 1.91 -7.09
C ASP A 242 2.96 1.53 -8.14
N ILE A 243 4.13 2.20 -8.09
CA ILE A 243 5.30 1.87 -8.89
C ILE A 243 6.43 1.40 -7.98
N ARG A 244 7.17 0.35 -8.38
CA ARG A 244 8.25 -0.23 -7.58
C ARG A 244 9.61 0.29 -8.02
N LEU A 245 10.30 0.98 -7.11
CA LEU A 245 11.61 1.58 -7.39
C LEU A 245 12.77 0.59 -7.37
N PHE A 246 12.70 -0.43 -6.53
CA PHE A 246 13.86 -1.30 -6.25
C PHE A 246 14.48 -1.94 -7.49
N GLN A 247 13.65 -2.46 -8.40
CA GLN A 247 14.16 -3.09 -9.62
C GLN A 247 14.85 -2.08 -10.52
N SER A 248 14.31 -0.86 -10.61
CA SER A 248 14.88 0.24 -11.37
C SER A 248 16.22 0.70 -10.80
N PHE A 249 16.33 0.83 -9.46
CA PHE A 249 17.60 1.14 -8.79
C PHE A 249 18.64 0.04 -9.01
N LYS A 250 18.27 -1.23 -8.85
CA LYS A 250 19.19 -2.35 -9.07
C LYS A 250 19.69 -2.39 -10.52
N LYS A 251 18.82 -2.11 -11.50
CA LYS A 251 19.22 -1.96 -12.91
C LYS A 251 20.18 -0.79 -13.11
N ALA A 252 19.93 0.35 -12.47
CA ALA A 252 20.80 1.52 -12.56
C ALA A 252 22.19 1.28 -11.94
N GLU A 253 22.27 0.58 -10.80
CA GLU A 253 23.53 0.20 -10.17
C GLU A 253 24.35 -0.78 -11.01
N LEU A 254 23.69 -1.76 -11.64
CA LEU A 254 24.37 -2.73 -12.51
C LEU A 254 24.87 -2.12 -13.83
N ASN A 255 24.18 -1.10 -14.34
CA ASN A 255 24.44 -0.53 -15.66
C ASN A 255 25.30 0.75 -15.62
N ALA A 256 25.51 1.36 -14.45
CA ALA A 256 26.26 2.61 -14.35
C ALA A 256 27.18 2.68 -13.11
N ASN A 257 28.49 2.70 -13.36
CA ASN A 257 29.49 3.28 -12.44
C ASN A 257 29.52 4.83 -12.51
N GLY A 258 28.44 5.45 -12.98
CA GLY A 258 28.36 6.86 -13.33
C GLY A 258 27.76 7.77 -12.26
N SER A 259 27.69 9.06 -12.57
CA SER A 259 27.11 10.10 -11.72
C SER A 259 25.62 9.87 -11.44
N PHE A 260 25.11 10.54 -10.41
CA PHE A 260 23.73 10.47 -9.94
C PHE A 260 22.70 10.65 -11.06
N GLU A 261 22.96 11.56 -11.99
CA GLU A 261 22.09 11.90 -13.11
C GLU A 261 21.90 10.73 -14.08
N VAL A 262 22.97 9.96 -14.34
CA VAL A 262 22.94 8.78 -15.22
C VAL A 262 22.09 7.67 -14.61
N LYS A 263 22.24 7.44 -13.30
CA LYS A 263 21.43 6.43 -12.59
C LYS A 263 19.95 6.79 -12.62
N ALA A 264 19.63 8.05 -12.41
CA ALA A 264 18.25 8.51 -12.41
C ALA A 264 17.61 8.53 -13.82
N GLU A 265 18.36 8.74 -14.90
CA GLU A 265 17.88 8.53 -16.29
C GLU A 265 17.51 7.06 -16.55
N ILE A 266 18.35 6.11 -16.09
CA ILE A 266 18.05 4.67 -16.21
C ILE A 266 16.78 4.32 -15.44
N ILE A 267 16.63 4.86 -14.23
CA ILE A 267 15.42 4.67 -13.43
C ILE A 267 14.21 5.23 -14.20
N ARG A 268 14.29 6.45 -14.73
CA ARG A 268 13.21 7.07 -15.51
C ARG A 268 12.75 6.19 -16.67
N LYS A 269 13.69 5.75 -17.50
CA LYS A 269 13.38 4.87 -18.63
C LYS A 269 12.73 3.57 -18.18
N ASP A 270 13.24 2.96 -17.12
CA ASP A 270 12.67 1.72 -16.60
C ASP A 270 11.25 1.92 -16.03
N LEU A 271 10.98 3.04 -15.38
CA LEU A 271 9.63 3.37 -14.89
C LEU A 271 8.66 3.61 -16.05
N ALA A 272 9.11 4.25 -17.14
CA ALA A 272 8.30 4.42 -18.35
C ALA A 272 8.00 3.07 -19.01
N ASP A 273 8.98 2.17 -19.10
CA ASP A 273 8.80 0.82 -19.63
C ASP A 273 7.83 0.00 -18.75
N GLN A 274 7.95 0.11 -17.42
CA GLN A 274 7.01 -0.52 -16.48
C GLN A 274 5.58 0.02 -16.64
N ALA A 275 5.41 1.33 -16.82
CA ALA A 275 4.11 1.94 -17.05
C ALA A 275 3.48 1.45 -18.36
N ALA A 276 4.26 1.36 -19.44
CA ALA A 276 3.80 0.84 -20.73
C ALA A 276 3.39 -0.65 -20.63
N ASP A 277 4.19 -1.48 -19.95
CA ASP A 277 3.88 -2.89 -19.70
C ASP A 277 2.60 -3.04 -18.85
N HIS A 278 2.44 -2.20 -17.83
CA HIS A 278 1.23 -2.19 -17.01
C HIS A 278 -0.02 -1.84 -17.82
N LEU A 279 0.04 -0.78 -18.63
CA LEU A 279 -1.06 -0.39 -19.52
C LEU A 279 -1.42 -1.50 -20.51
N SER A 280 -0.41 -2.13 -21.11
CA SER A 280 -0.62 -3.26 -22.03
C SER A 280 -1.34 -4.42 -21.33
N LYS A 281 -0.94 -4.77 -20.09
CA LYS A 281 -1.63 -5.81 -19.29
C LYS A 281 -3.06 -5.41 -18.92
N LEU A 282 -3.31 -4.14 -18.61
CA LEU A 282 -4.67 -3.64 -18.36
C LEU A 282 -5.54 -3.75 -19.61
N GLU A 283 -5.03 -3.38 -20.78
CA GLU A 283 -5.73 -3.50 -22.06
C GLU A 283 -6.01 -4.96 -22.43
N GLU A 284 -5.05 -5.85 -22.25
CA GLU A 284 -5.25 -7.29 -22.45
C GLU A 284 -6.36 -7.84 -21.55
N ARG A 285 -6.36 -7.45 -20.26
CA ARG A 285 -7.40 -7.84 -19.31
C ARG A 285 -8.75 -7.27 -19.71
N ARG A 286 -8.80 -5.99 -20.06
CA ARG A 286 -10.03 -5.32 -20.54
C ARG A 286 -10.60 -6.04 -21.76
N ASN A 287 -9.77 -6.37 -22.75
CA ASN A 287 -10.20 -7.07 -23.96
C ASN A 287 -10.78 -8.46 -23.65
N LYS A 288 -10.14 -9.22 -22.75
CA LYS A 288 -10.67 -10.52 -22.29
C LYS A 288 -12.04 -10.36 -21.62
N GLU A 289 -12.18 -9.39 -20.73
CA GLU A 289 -13.44 -9.14 -20.02
C GLU A 289 -14.52 -8.54 -20.94
N LEU A 290 -14.18 -7.79 -22.00
CA LEU A 290 -15.13 -7.33 -23.02
C LEU A 290 -15.69 -8.49 -23.84
N ILE A 291 -14.82 -9.43 -24.24
CA ILE A 291 -15.25 -10.67 -24.93
C ILE A 291 -16.17 -11.48 -24.01
N ARG A 292 -15.85 -11.55 -22.72
CA ARG A 292 -16.68 -12.22 -21.73
C ARG A 292 -18.04 -11.53 -21.56
N LEU A 293 -18.04 -10.20 -21.44
CA LEU A 293 -19.24 -9.40 -21.29
C LEU A 293 -20.16 -9.56 -22.50
N SER A 294 -19.63 -9.54 -23.72
CA SER A 294 -20.44 -9.69 -24.94
C SER A 294 -21.10 -11.07 -25.02
N LYS A 295 -20.37 -12.14 -24.67
CA LYS A 295 -20.92 -13.50 -24.59
C LYS A 295 -22.04 -13.60 -23.56
N TRP A 296 -21.81 -13.07 -22.36
CA TRP A 296 -22.81 -13.10 -21.30
C TRP A 296 -24.04 -12.26 -21.65
N ARG A 297 -23.88 -11.05 -22.21
CA ARG A 297 -25.01 -10.21 -22.64
C ARG A 297 -25.88 -10.92 -23.66
N LYS A 298 -25.28 -11.57 -24.66
CA LYS A 298 -26.02 -12.36 -25.64
C LYS A 298 -26.85 -13.48 -24.99
N SER A 299 -26.24 -14.25 -24.08
CA SER A 299 -26.95 -15.30 -23.33
C SER A 299 -28.05 -14.75 -22.41
N TYR A 300 -27.81 -13.59 -21.80
CA TYR A 300 -28.76 -12.90 -20.93
C TYR A 300 -29.96 -12.35 -21.71
N GLU A 301 -29.73 -11.74 -22.88
CA GLU A 301 -30.78 -11.26 -23.79
C GLU A 301 -31.64 -12.40 -24.34
N GLU A 302 -31.02 -13.55 -24.66
CA GLU A 302 -31.76 -14.76 -25.08
C GLU A 302 -32.66 -15.31 -23.96
N SER A 303 -32.21 -15.23 -22.71
CA SER A 303 -32.95 -15.77 -21.54
C SER A 303 -33.96 -14.77 -20.95
N PHE A 304 -33.67 -13.47 -21.01
CA PHE A 304 -34.41 -12.39 -20.35
C PHE A 304 -34.49 -11.12 -21.23
N PRO A 305 -35.12 -11.19 -22.42
CA PRO A 305 -35.09 -10.08 -23.39
C PRO A 305 -35.70 -8.79 -22.84
N GLU A 306 -36.81 -8.88 -22.11
CA GLU A 306 -37.50 -7.71 -21.54
C GLU A 306 -36.66 -7.03 -20.45
N LEU A 307 -36.02 -7.81 -19.55
CA LEU A 307 -35.17 -7.28 -18.49
C LEU A 307 -33.86 -6.68 -19.04
N ALA A 308 -33.36 -7.20 -20.18
CA ALA A 308 -32.19 -6.67 -20.84
C ALA A 308 -32.49 -5.28 -21.44
N GLN A 309 -33.60 -5.17 -22.19
CA GLN A 309 -34.06 -3.91 -22.77
C GLN A 309 -34.34 -2.85 -21.69
N GLU A 310 -35.07 -3.23 -20.63
CA GLU A 310 -35.39 -2.34 -19.51
C GLU A 310 -34.11 -1.78 -18.84
N TYR A 311 -33.10 -2.64 -18.65
CA TYR A 311 -31.83 -2.20 -18.07
C TYR A 311 -31.12 -1.18 -18.94
N ASP A 312 -31.04 -1.41 -20.25
CA ASP A 312 -30.37 -0.50 -21.18
C ASP A 312 -31.09 0.85 -21.26
N ASP A 313 -32.43 0.84 -21.23
CA ASP A 313 -33.24 2.06 -21.22
C ASP A 313 -33.02 2.87 -19.93
N LEU A 314 -33.00 2.21 -18.76
CA LEU A 314 -32.72 2.87 -17.47
C LEU A 314 -31.30 3.42 -17.39
N VAL A 315 -30.30 2.67 -17.86
CA VAL A 315 -28.91 3.15 -17.89
C VAL A 315 -28.78 4.37 -18.79
N LYS A 316 -29.39 4.36 -19.97
CA LYS A 316 -29.36 5.49 -20.90
C LYS A 316 -30.05 6.73 -20.33
N ALA A 317 -31.17 6.55 -19.63
CA ALA A 317 -31.93 7.64 -19.05
C ALA A 317 -31.26 8.25 -17.80
N PHE A 318 -30.80 7.41 -16.86
CA PHE A 318 -30.49 7.84 -15.50
C PHE A 318 -29.06 7.64 -15.04
N CYS A 319 -28.18 7.00 -15.82
CA CYS A 319 -26.77 6.85 -15.44
C CYS A 319 -25.87 7.91 -16.08
N LYS A 320 -24.77 8.21 -15.39
CA LYS A 320 -23.62 8.93 -15.94
C LYS A 320 -22.98 8.12 -17.07
N PRO A 321 -22.30 8.77 -18.03
CA PRO A 321 -21.65 8.06 -19.14
C PRO A 321 -20.61 7.04 -18.66
N GLU A 322 -20.34 6.03 -19.49
CA GLU A 322 -19.29 5.05 -19.19
C GLU A 322 -17.93 5.75 -18.98
N GLY A 323 -17.21 5.33 -17.93
CA GLY A 323 -15.92 5.92 -17.55
C GLY A 323 -16.04 7.14 -16.63
N TRP A 324 -17.24 7.59 -16.29
CA TRP A 324 -17.43 8.59 -15.23
C TRP A 324 -17.32 7.92 -13.84
N TYR A 325 -16.56 8.56 -12.94
CA TYR A 325 -16.41 8.13 -11.55
C TYR A 325 -16.54 9.34 -10.60
N PRO A 326 -17.05 9.13 -9.37
CA PRO A 326 -17.04 10.17 -8.34
C PRO A 326 -15.62 10.65 -7.97
N ASP A 327 -15.51 11.86 -7.43
CA ASP A 327 -14.23 12.45 -7.04
C ASP A 327 -13.52 11.69 -5.92
N TYR A 328 -14.28 11.06 -5.01
CA TYR A 328 -13.75 10.22 -3.94
C TYR A 328 -13.27 8.83 -4.42
N TYR A 329 -13.49 8.50 -5.69
CA TYR A 329 -13.14 7.19 -6.25
C TYR A 329 -11.65 7.15 -6.62
N SER A 330 -10.86 6.34 -5.91
CA SER A 330 -9.39 6.30 -6.10
C SER A 330 -8.97 5.77 -7.47
N ASP A 331 -7.79 6.18 -7.95
CA ASP A 331 -7.25 5.76 -9.25
C ASP A 331 -7.12 4.23 -9.37
N LEU A 332 -6.74 3.55 -8.28
CA LEU A 332 -6.69 2.09 -8.22
C LEU A 332 -8.05 1.44 -8.50
N HIS A 333 -9.14 2.01 -7.94
CA HIS A 333 -10.49 1.51 -8.23
C HIS A 333 -10.90 1.82 -9.67
N ARG A 334 -10.55 3.01 -10.19
CA ARG A 334 -10.81 3.38 -11.60
C ARG A 334 -10.11 2.44 -12.58
N GLU A 335 -8.85 2.12 -12.33
CA GLU A 335 -8.07 1.17 -13.14
C GLU A 335 -8.66 -0.26 -13.06
N ALA A 336 -9.07 -0.69 -11.86
CA ALA A 336 -9.69 -1.99 -11.66
C ALA A 336 -11.03 -2.11 -12.43
N ASP A 337 -11.88 -1.09 -12.39
CA ASP A 337 -13.13 -1.04 -13.14
C ASP A 337 -12.89 -0.92 -14.65
N TYR A 338 -11.92 -0.12 -15.07
CA TYR A 338 -11.50 -0.03 -16.47
C TYR A 338 -11.06 -1.40 -17.02
N ALA A 339 -10.28 -2.14 -16.24
CA ALA A 339 -9.82 -3.48 -16.64
C ALA A 339 -10.90 -4.56 -16.55
N ASN A 340 -12.01 -4.30 -15.85
CA ASN A 340 -13.09 -5.25 -15.63
C ASN A 340 -14.47 -4.72 -16.09
N PRO A 341 -14.65 -4.47 -17.41
CA PRO A 341 -15.94 -4.06 -17.96
C PRO A 341 -17.05 -5.09 -17.71
N PHE A 342 -16.71 -6.37 -17.46
CA PHE A 342 -17.68 -7.41 -17.10
C PHE A 342 -18.46 -7.08 -15.81
N ALA A 343 -17.90 -6.29 -14.89
CA ALA A 343 -18.63 -5.82 -13.72
C ALA A 343 -19.82 -4.91 -14.08
N GLU A 344 -19.74 -4.20 -15.23
CA GLU A 344 -20.69 -3.17 -15.65
C GLU A 344 -20.90 -2.09 -14.57
N THR A 345 -19.81 -1.56 -14.01
CA THR A 345 -19.86 -0.47 -13.03
C THR A 345 -20.55 0.77 -13.66
N ARG A 346 -21.60 1.26 -13.00
CA ARG A 346 -22.45 2.38 -13.46
C ARG A 346 -22.93 3.21 -12.27
N PHE A 347 -22.84 4.54 -12.42
CA PHE A 347 -23.26 5.50 -11.40
C PHE A 347 -24.50 6.25 -11.85
N ILE A 348 -25.43 6.48 -10.91
CA ILE A 348 -26.67 7.22 -11.16
C ILE A 348 -26.34 8.71 -11.26
N ASP A 349 -26.95 9.37 -12.24
CA ASP A 349 -26.96 10.82 -12.37
C ASP A 349 -28.13 11.39 -11.58
N GLU A 350 -27.86 11.86 -10.36
CA GLU A 350 -28.90 12.40 -9.47
C GLU A 350 -29.68 13.56 -10.09
N ASP A 351 -29.05 14.34 -10.97
CA ASP A 351 -29.68 15.47 -11.64
C ASP A 351 -30.75 15.04 -12.66
N ARG A 352 -30.73 13.77 -13.08
CA ARG A 352 -31.70 13.19 -14.01
C ARG A 352 -32.84 12.44 -13.33
N LEU A 353 -32.77 12.23 -12.02
CA LEU A 353 -33.84 11.59 -11.29
C LEU A 353 -35.03 12.55 -11.12
N PRO A 354 -36.28 12.06 -11.19
CA PRO A 354 -37.45 12.88 -10.91
C PRO A 354 -37.36 13.44 -9.49
N LYS A 355 -37.44 14.76 -9.34
CA LYS A 355 -37.54 15.39 -8.01
C LYS A 355 -38.90 15.04 -7.41
N THR A 356 -38.92 14.27 -6.32
CA THR A 356 -40.13 14.08 -5.53
C THR A 356 -40.49 15.39 -4.83
N SER A 357 -41.77 15.75 -4.81
CA SER A 357 -42.32 17.03 -4.30
C SER A 357 -42.12 17.29 -2.79
N ASP A 358 -41.38 16.44 -2.08
CA ASP A 358 -41.14 16.49 -0.63
C ASP A 358 -39.70 16.98 -0.32
N ASP A 359 -39.22 17.89 -1.17
CA ASP A 359 -37.84 18.43 -1.24
C ASP A 359 -37.45 19.33 -0.04
N SER A 360 -38.34 19.49 0.95
CA SER A 360 -38.22 20.54 1.99
C SER A 360 -37.57 20.09 3.31
N THR A 361 -37.41 18.79 3.58
CA THR A 361 -37.01 18.34 4.93
C THR A 361 -36.05 17.15 5.02
N ARG A 362 -35.66 16.51 3.92
CA ARG A 362 -34.77 15.34 3.96
C ARG A 362 -33.47 15.57 3.20
N SER A 363 -32.35 15.12 3.80
CA SER A 363 -31.01 15.14 3.21
C SER A 363 -31.04 14.69 1.76
N LYS A 364 -30.36 15.43 0.88
CA LYS A 364 -30.24 15.15 -0.57
C LYS A 364 -29.81 13.70 -0.86
N TYR A 365 -28.99 13.13 0.02
CA TYR A 365 -28.52 11.74 -0.04
C TYR A 365 -29.60 10.69 0.30
N TRP A 366 -30.63 11.04 1.09
CA TRP A 366 -31.70 10.12 1.47
C TRP A 366 -32.78 9.97 0.37
N LEU A 367 -32.88 10.95 -0.53
CA LEU A 367 -33.87 10.98 -1.60
C LEU A 367 -33.42 10.20 -2.85
N SER A 368 -32.13 10.18 -3.20
CA SER A 368 -31.63 9.52 -4.42
C SER A 368 -31.71 7.98 -4.39
N PHE A 369 -31.56 7.35 -3.21
CA PHE A 369 -31.71 5.89 -3.06
C PHE A 369 -33.16 5.39 -3.08
N ASN A 370 -34.13 6.29 -2.89
CA ASN A 370 -35.54 5.93 -2.74
C ASN A 370 -36.40 6.22 -3.98
N ALA A 371 -35.84 6.85 -5.02
CA ALA A 371 -36.52 7.02 -6.29
C ALA A 371 -36.89 5.63 -6.88
N PRO A 372 -38.13 5.44 -7.40
CA PRO A 372 -38.56 4.18 -8.00
C PRO A 372 -37.60 3.65 -9.06
N GLU A 373 -37.04 4.54 -9.89
CA GLU A 373 -36.10 4.22 -10.96
C GLU A 373 -34.75 3.75 -10.42
N ALA A 374 -34.24 4.39 -9.36
CA ALA A 374 -33.01 3.98 -8.70
C ALA A 374 -33.14 2.60 -8.04
N ARG A 375 -34.29 2.34 -7.40
CA ARG A 375 -34.61 1.02 -6.84
C ARG A 375 -34.70 -0.04 -7.92
N ARG A 376 -35.41 0.23 -9.01
CA ARG A 376 -35.57 -0.70 -10.11
C ARG A 376 -34.24 -1.02 -10.79
N LEU A 377 -33.39 -0.01 -10.99
CA LEU A 377 -32.03 -0.21 -11.51
C LEU A 377 -31.20 -1.11 -10.58
N ASN A 378 -31.29 -0.92 -9.26
CA ASN A 378 -30.58 -1.76 -8.28
C ASN A 378 -31.09 -3.21 -8.25
N GLU A 379 -32.39 -3.44 -8.43
CA GLU A 379 -32.97 -4.78 -8.60
C GLU A 379 -32.41 -5.47 -9.85
N LEU A 380 -32.39 -4.77 -10.98
CA LEU A 380 -31.84 -5.29 -12.24
C LEU A 380 -30.34 -5.57 -12.13
N LYS A 381 -29.57 -4.67 -11.50
CA LYS A 381 -28.14 -4.90 -11.20
C LYS A 381 -27.95 -6.16 -10.36
N SER A 382 -28.78 -6.35 -9.33
CA SER A 382 -28.73 -7.54 -8.46
C SER A 382 -29.10 -8.83 -9.21
N HIS A 383 -30.09 -8.77 -10.09
CA HIS A 383 -30.47 -9.89 -10.95
C HIS A 383 -29.34 -10.24 -11.94
N ARG A 384 -28.79 -9.26 -12.65
CA ARG A 384 -27.66 -9.41 -13.56
C ARG A 384 -26.43 -9.96 -12.85
N SER A 385 -26.12 -9.48 -11.64
CA SER A 385 -25.00 -9.98 -10.83
C SER A 385 -25.15 -11.49 -10.51
N ARG A 386 -26.36 -11.93 -10.13
CA ARG A 386 -26.65 -13.36 -9.91
C ARG A 386 -26.51 -14.18 -11.21
N SER A 387 -27.01 -13.67 -12.33
CA SER A 387 -26.85 -14.32 -13.63
C SER A 387 -25.38 -14.42 -14.04
N LYS A 388 -24.59 -13.37 -13.84
CA LYS A 388 -23.13 -13.39 -14.09
C LYS A 388 -22.43 -14.42 -13.22
N ALA A 389 -22.80 -14.56 -11.95
CA ALA A 389 -22.23 -15.57 -11.06
C ALA A 389 -22.47 -16.98 -11.62
N GLY A 390 -23.70 -17.30 -12.03
CA GLY A 390 -24.01 -18.58 -12.68
C GLY A 390 -23.27 -18.80 -14.01
N PHE A 391 -23.06 -17.74 -14.79
CA PHE A 391 -22.26 -17.80 -16.03
C PHE A 391 -20.78 -18.09 -15.76
N ARG A 392 -20.21 -17.57 -14.65
CA ARG A 392 -18.83 -17.87 -14.26
C ARG A 392 -18.63 -19.35 -13.94
N GLU A 393 -19.61 -19.99 -13.31
CA GLU A 393 -19.57 -21.41 -12.97
C GLU A 393 -19.67 -22.32 -14.20
N ALA A 394 -20.29 -21.84 -15.30
CA ALA A 394 -20.43 -22.58 -16.55
C ALA A 394 -19.20 -22.45 -17.49
N GLU A 395 -18.33 -21.47 -17.28
CA GLU A 395 -17.08 -21.27 -18.05
C GLU A 395 -15.83 -21.93 -17.41
N LEU A 396 -15.94 -22.38 -16.15
CA LEU A 396 -14.91 -23.16 -15.42
C LEU A 396 -15.13 -24.65 -15.62
#